data_AF-A0A1V6D9P8-F1
#
_entry.id   AF-A0A1V6D9P8-F1
#
_cell.length_a   1.000
_cell.length_b   1.000
_cell.length_c   1.000
_cell.angle_alpha   90.00
_cell.angle_beta   90.00
_cell.angle_gamma   90.00
#
_symmetry.space_group_name_H-M   'P 1'
#
loop_
_entity.id
_entity.type
_entity.pdbx_description
1 polymer ?
#
loop_
_entity_poly.entity_id
_entity_poly.type
_entity_poly.pdbx_seq_one_letter_code
_entity_poly.pdbx_strand_id
1 'polypeptide(L)'
;MSIASRIGIFGLCVALCAAPAAGGAVLDSQNFDQPFKIVGNGNTVWADSGTLYIGSPTAGVTSTYEVPGPGAGVAFSVSAAVSEAVGSPGSFNVGLTVGSNNVVFHPGYTPTPGALRVEGTGGFGNQDVGFVPAMGVLHPLTVTGDGAGNFTVTLEDGLGVAPAYTTSWSNPSNTVSTLALRRSGPTALSGMFDDFAAPGLAVQGFNQNFTTTANGQVQSAGGQLILKYAGSNNFLFDGQAGDLLIGADIGSTPGSGNTNVGLRIGGNNIVFHPSYSGGALRVEGPGGFGNTNVGFDPAGGGVMHHMEVAVNAATGLFTVALQNGANPGNVYVARFTNTGYAPLSDKIGFRYGSGLGDDEGRFDNYQASQLTSAQGPAGWLAAVQASAPLHWYRLSDAGSLIAADSGSAAWHGTYAGPVSLGEEGLMDGAAGLNGASGQVNIGLTDLGGPWTAEFVVKRVAQEPSGILIGSNMSASPRGAIKLDQWNNTGRIGFTSFGVSDYLFSPAAVAELGEWEYITITGDPTSGLTLFMDGVPVASSPAYIALPRYQIGSFEPANMLLDEVILYDRILSHDEIQWHAVQGGFDVPEPLSMVLLLTALPAAAMRARRRMPAR
;
A
#
# COMPACT_ATOMS: atom_id res chain seq x y z
N MET A 1 33.99 -3.67 66.03
CA MET A 1 33.07 -2.98 66.97
C MET A 1 32.43 -1.85 66.18
N SER A 2 31.14 -1.71 65.92
CA SER A 2 29.88 -2.14 66.57
C SER A 2 28.80 -2.17 65.47
N ILE A 3 28.22 -3.33 65.15
CA ILE A 3 26.83 -3.78 65.45
C ILE A 3 25.69 -2.92 64.82
N ALA A 4 25.17 -3.50 63.72
CA ALA A 4 23.79 -3.66 63.25
C ALA A 4 22.62 -2.88 63.88
N SER A 5 21.73 -2.40 63.00
CA SER A 5 20.29 -2.71 63.08
C SER A 5 19.64 -2.64 61.69
N ARG A 6 19.10 -3.79 61.25
CA ARG A 6 18.22 -3.95 60.09
C ARG A 6 16.83 -3.39 60.41
N ILE A 7 16.26 -2.59 59.50
CA ILE A 7 14.81 -2.51 59.29
C ILE A 7 14.61 -2.58 57.77
N GLY A 8 14.00 -3.69 57.32
CA GLY A 8 13.57 -3.87 55.95
C GLY A 8 12.18 -3.25 55.77
N ILE A 9 12.04 -2.42 54.74
CA ILE A 9 10.76 -2.10 54.11
C ILE A 9 11.00 -2.17 52.61
N PHE A 10 10.16 -2.97 51.95
CA PHE A 10 10.09 -3.19 50.51
C PHE A 10 10.05 -1.86 49.75
N GLY A 11 11.12 -1.55 49.03
CA GLY A 11 11.22 -0.42 48.10
C GLY A 11 11.25 -0.93 46.68
N LEU A 12 10.08 -0.89 46.04
CA LEU A 12 9.79 -1.15 44.64
C LEU A 12 10.93 -0.67 43.71
N CYS A 13 11.61 -1.62 43.05
CA CYS A 13 12.51 -1.34 41.95
C CYS A 13 11.64 -0.94 40.76
N VAL A 14 11.36 0.36 40.60
CA VAL A 14 10.79 0.88 39.36
C VAL A 14 11.91 0.84 38.32
N ALA A 15 12.02 -0.31 37.65
CA ALA A 15 12.64 -0.35 36.34
C ALA A 15 11.82 0.58 35.46
N LEU A 16 12.38 1.75 35.11
CA LEU A 16 11.89 2.53 33.99
C LEU A 16 12.03 1.65 32.75
N CYS A 17 10.95 0.93 32.42
CA CYS A 17 10.69 0.50 31.07
C CYS A 17 10.51 1.78 30.25
N ALA A 18 11.53 2.12 29.46
CA ALA A 18 11.34 3.02 28.34
C ALA A 18 10.30 2.35 27.44
N ALA A 19 9.09 2.92 27.43
CA ALA A 19 8.10 2.58 26.44
C ALA A 19 8.70 2.91 25.07
N PRO A 20 8.73 1.98 24.10
CA PRO A 20 8.98 2.37 22.73
C PRO A 20 7.87 3.35 22.32
N ALA A 21 8.28 4.44 21.70
CA ALA A 21 7.37 5.41 21.12
C ALA A 21 6.36 4.67 20.23
N ALA A 22 5.08 4.95 20.45
CA ALA A 22 3.99 4.55 19.58
C ALA A 22 4.12 5.30 18.24
N GLY A 23 4.98 4.79 17.35
CA GLY A 23 4.89 5.01 15.91
C GLY A 23 3.91 4.00 15.34
N GLY A 24 3.04 4.45 14.44
CA GLY A 24 1.82 3.76 13.99
C GLY A 24 1.96 2.26 13.79
N ALA A 25 0.96 1.52 14.28
CA ALA A 25 0.83 0.11 13.99
C ALA A 25 0.83 -0.09 12.47
N VAL A 26 1.89 -0.70 11.95
CA VAL A 26 1.88 -1.31 10.62
C VAL A 26 0.80 -2.37 10.70
N LEU A 27 -0.33 -2.13 10.02
CA LEU A 27 -1.31 -3.17 9.75
C LEU A 27 -0.56 -4.28 9.03
N ASP A 28 -0.56 -5.47 9.62
CA ASP A 28 0.04 -6.71 9.13
C ASP A 28 -0.04 -6.81 7.61
N SER A 29 1.04 -6.41 6.93
CA SER A 29 1.19 -6.49 5.48
C SER A 29 1.01 -7.96 5.12
N GLN A 30 0.04 -8.27 4.26
CA GLN A 30 -0.34 -9.64 3.91
C GLN A 30 0.75 -10.27 3.01
N ASN A 31 1.95 -10.45 3.57
CA ASN A 31 3.09 -11.04 2.91
C ASN A 31 2.83 -12.54 2.89
N PHE A 32 2.83 -13.12 1.68
CA PHE A 32 2.51 -14.53 1.47
C PHE A 32 3.72 -15.41 1.79
N ASP A 33 4.33 -15.18 2.95
CA ASP A 33 5.61 -15.77 3.35
C ASP A 33 5.49 -17.26 3.72
N GLN A 34 4.30 -17.73 4.06
CA GLN A 34 4.06 -19.13 4.43
C GLN A 34 3.47 -19.94 3.27
N PRO A 35 4.11 -21.06 2.86
CA PRO A 35 3.59 -21.88 1.78
C PRO A 35 2.24 -22.49 2.15
N PHE A 36 1.24 -22.21 1.33
CA PHE A 36 -0.05 -22.88 1.38
C PHE A 36 -0.54 -23.17 -0.03
N LYS A 37 -1.49 -24.09 -0.17
CA LYS A 37 -2.13 -24.37 -1.45
C LYS A 37 -3.60 -24.68 -1.27
N ILE A 38 -4.45 -24.04 -2.06
CA ILE A 38 -5.87 -24.37 -2.18
C ILE A 38 -6.05 -25.18 -3.46
N VAL A 39 -6.60 -26.39 -3.34
CA VAL A 39 -6.78 -27.34 -4.45
C VAL A 39 -8.25 -27.73 -4.62
N GLY A 40 -8.76 -27.60 -5.85
CA GLY A 40 -10.00 -28.26 -6.30
C GLY A 40 -10.69 -27.59 -7.50
N ASN A 41 -11.46 -28.38 -8.26
CA ASN A 41 -12.26 -27.91 -9.39
C ASN A 41 -13.56 -27.27 -8.89
N GLY A 42 -13.61 -25.94 -8.86
CA GLY A 42 -14.84 -25.18 -8.64
C GLY A 42 -14.90 -24.49 -7.29
N ASN A 43 -13.97 -24.77 -6.39
CA ASN A 43 -14.06 -24.34 -5.00
C ASN A 43 -14.34 -22.84 -4.82
N THR A 44 -15.15 -22.53 -3.81
CA THR A 44 -15.17 -21.23 -3.16
C THR A 44 -14.53 -21.42 -1.79
N VAL A 45 -13.38 -20.79 -1.58
CA VAL A 45 -12.78 -20.67 -0.24
C VAL A 45 -12.95 -19.22 0.17
N TRP A 46 -13.49 -19.00 1.36
CA TRP A 46 -13.53 -17.67 1.93
C TRP A 46 -13.38 -17.70 3.43
N ALA A 47 -12.82 -16.66 4.04
CA ALA A 47 -12.88 -16.45 5.47
C ALA A 47 -13.90 -15.34 5.77
N ASP A 48 -14.71 -15.55 6.81
CA ASP A 48 -15.63 -14.56 7.34
C ASP A 48 -15.62 -14.63 8.87
N SER A 49 -15.40 -13.49 9.52
CA SER A 49 -15.43 -13.33 10.97
C SER A 49 -14.51 -14.32 11.71
N GLY A 50 -13.33 -14.61 11.14
CA GLY A 50 -12.35 -15.55 11.69
C GLY A 50 -12.55 -17.01 11.27
N THR A 51 -13.70 -17.38 10.72
CA THR A 51 -13.95 -18.75 10.25
C THR A 51 -13.63 -18.90 8.77
N LEU A 52 -12.81 -19.90 8.42
CA LEU A 52 -12.55 -20.34 7.06
C LEU A 52 -13.67 -21.27 6.57
N TYR A 53 -14.20 -20.98 5.40
CA TYR A 53 -15.19 -21.78 4.71
C TYR A 53 -14.54 -22.42 3.48
N ILE A 54 -14.69 -23.73 3.35
CA ILE A 54 -14.29 -24.48 2.16
C ILE A 54 -15.54 -25.07 1.53
N GLY A 55 -15.99 -24.46 0.44
CA GLY A 55 -17.16 -24.87 -0.32
C GLY A 55 -16.84 -25.47 -1.68
N SER A 56 -17.83 -26.16 -2.25
CA SER A 56 -17.86 -26.51 -3.67
C SER A 56 -19.20 -26.07 -4.26
N PRO A 57 -19.22 -25.36 -5.40
CA PRO A 57 -20.43 -25.08 -6.16
C PRO A 57 -20.90 -26.30 -6.96
N THR A 58 -20.07 -27.35 -7.07
CA THR A 58 -20.38 -28.56 -7.84
C THR A 58 -20.33 -29.80 -6.95
N ALA A 59 -21.37 -30.63 -7.04
CA ALA A 59 -21.43 -31.94 -6.39
C ALA A 59 -20.19 -32.81 -6.66
N GLY A 60 -19.60 -33.42 -5.63
CA GLY A 60 -18.61 -34.51 -5.77
C GLY A 60 -17.14 -34.08 -5.79
N VAL A 61 -16.84 -32.83 -5.43
CA VAL A 61 -15.47 -32.29 -5.42
C VAL A 61 -14.88 -32.34 -4.00
N THR A 62 -13.61 -32.70 -3.93
CA THR A 62 -12.78 -32.55 -2.71
C THR A 62 -12.01 -31.24 -2.79
N SER A 63 -12.04 -30.51 -1.69
CA SER A 63 -11.42 -29.20 -1.55
C SER A 63 -10.49 -29.23 -0.35
N THR A 64 -9.24 -28.86 -0.55
CA THR A 64 -8.21 -28.86 0.51
C THR A 64 -7.53 -27.51 0.64
N TYR A 65 -7.24 -27.14 1.89
CA TYR A 65 -6.24 -26.13 2.23
C TYR A 65 -5.01 -26.86 2.75
N GLU A 66 -3.97 -26.93 1.94
CA GLU A 66 -2.76 -27.73 2.16
C GLU A 66 -1.60 -26.86 2.64
N VAL A 67 -0.85 -27.39 3.60
CA VAL A 67 0.43 -26.85 4.07
C VAL A 67 1.48 -27.97 4.09
N PRO A 68 2.78 -27.63 4.03
CA PRO A 68 3.85 -28.61 4.19
C PRO A 68 3.70 -29.39 5.51
N GLY A 69 3.78 -30.71 5.43
CA GLY A 69 3.82 -31.56 6.62
C GLY A 69 5.24 -31.69 7.20
N PRO A 70 5.37 -32.23 8.41
CA PRO A 70 6.63 -32.35 9.14
C PRO A 70 7.63 -33.34 8.51
N GLY A 71 7.20 -34.13 7.52
CA GLY A 71 8.04 -35.14 6.86
C GLY A 71 8.03 -36.50 7.56
N ALA A 72 8.91 -37.40 7.13
CA ALA A 72 9.00 -38.76 7.66
C ALA A 72 9.74 -38.80 9.00
N GLY A 73 9.23 -39.59 9.96
CA GLY A 73 9.93 -39.83 11.22
C GLY A 73 9.77 -38.71 12.28
N VAL A 74 8.97 -37.68 12.01
CA VAL A 74 8.85 -36.51 12.88
C VAL A 74 7.52 -36.56 13.64
N ALA A 75 7.58 -36.41 14.97
CA ALA A 75 6.40 -36.27 15.79
C ALA A 75 5.74 -34.91 15.58
N PHE A 76 4.41 -34.86 15.60
CA PHE A 76 3.66 -33.63 15.35
C PHE A 76 2.31 -33.62 16.06
N SER A 77 1.75 -32.42 16.16
CA SER A 77 0.35 -32.18 16.50
C SER A 77 -0.23 -31.24 15.46
N VAL A 78 -1.42 -31.55 14.95
CA VAL A 78 -2.19 -30.66 14.09
C VAL A 78 -3.61 -30.60 14.64
N SER A 79 -4.18 -29.40 14.71
CA SER A 79 -5.54 -29.18 15.17
C SER A 79 -6.27 -28.23 14.24
N ALA A 80 -7.60 -28.37 14.20
CA ALA A 80 -8.52 -27.41 13.62
C ALA A 80 -9.88 -27.55 14.32
N ALA A 81 -10.61 -26.48 14.51
CA ALA A 81 -12.03 -26.56 14.76
C ALA A 81 -12.76 -26.78 13.42
N VAL A 82 -13.66 -27.76 13.34
CA VAL A 82 -14.30 -28.17 12.07
C VAL A 82 -15.81 -28.34 12.20
N SER A 83 -16.58 -27.98 11.17
CA SER A 83 -18.03 -28.21 11.13
C SER A 83 -18.61 -28.09 9.71
N GLU A 84 -19.93 -28.22 9.59
CA GLU A 84 -20.67 -27.88 8.37
C GLU A 84 -21.42 -26.55 8.57
N ALA A 85 -21.39 -25.67 7.57
CA ALA A 85 -22.07 -24.36 7.63
C ALA A 85 -23.60 -24.49 7.69
N VAL A 86 -24.14 -25.55 7.10
CA VAL A 86 -25.56 -25.91 7.14
C VAL A 86 -25.67 -27.42 7.26
N GLY A 87 -26.67 -27.90 8.00
CA GLY A 87 -26.91 -29.32 8.22
C GLY A 87 -27.03 -30.12 6.92
N SER A 88 -26.08 -31.03 6.67
CA SER A 88 -26.26 -32.10 5.70
C SER A 88 -26.62 -33.40 6.43
N PRO A 89 -27.49 -34.26 5.88
CA PRO A 89 -27.78 -35.57 6.47
C PRO A 89 -26.62 -36.55 6.22
N GLY A 90 -25.40 -36.18 6.58
CA GLY A 90 -24.16 -36.93 6.34
C GLY A 90 -23.75 -37.00 4.87
N SER A 91 -24.19 -36.03 4.05
CA SER A 91 -23.97 -36.04 2.61
C SER A 91 -22.60 -35.50 2.21
N PHE A 92 -21.81 -34.95 3.15
CA PHE A 92 -20.40 -34.67 2.96
C PHE A 92 -19.64 -34.82 4.30
N ASN A 93 -18.33 -34.61 4.30
CA ASN A 93 -17.50 -34.55 5.50
C ASN A 93 -16.55 -33.37 5.48
N VAL A 94 -16.09 -33.03 6.67
CA VAL A 94 -15.02 -32.09 6.96
C VAL A 94 -13.94 -32.76 7.81
N GLY A 95 -12.71 -32.28 7.80
CA GLY A 95 -11.67 -32.82 8.68
C GLY A 95 -10.27 -32.49 8.22
N LEU A 96 -9.33 -33.40 8.51
CA LEU A 96 -7.90 -33.21 8.30
C LEU A 96 -7.32 -34.29 7.37
N THR A 97 -6.49 -33.89 6.42
CA THR A 97 -5.57 -34.79 5.71
C THR A 97 -4.24 -34.79 6.44
N VAL A 98 -3.70 -35.99 6.71
CA VAL A 98 -2.41 -36.19 7.38
C VAL A 98 -1.58 -37.18 6.56
N GLY A 99 -0.76 -36.63 5.66
CA GLY A 99 -0.03 -37.41 4.66
C GLY A 99 -0.98 -38.22 3.78
N SER A 100 -0.89 -39.55 3.86
CA SER A 100 -1.72 -40.50 3.11
C SER A 100 -3.05 -40.88 3.79
N ASN A 101 -3.33 -40.39 5.00
CA ASN A 101 -4.58 -40.65 5.72
C ASN A 101 -5.52 -39.44 5.70
N ASN A 102 -6.84 -39.68 5.63
CA ASN A 102 -7.85 -38.63 5.83
C ASN A 102 -8.63 -38.93 7.12
N VAL A 103 -8.61 -37.99 8.07
CA VAL A 103 -9.42 -38.03 9.29
C VAL A 103 -10.66 -37.18 9.03
N VAL A 104 -11.81 -37.82 8.88
CA VAL A 104 -13.04 -37.16 8.41
C VAL A 104 -14.16 -37.26 9.44
N PHE A 105 -14.84 -36.14 9.64
CA PHE A 105 -15.95 -35.94 10.55
C PHE A 105 -17.22 -35.60 9.76
N HIS A 106 -18.32 -36.25 10.13
CA HIS A 106 -19.65 -36.09 9.57
C HIS A 106 -20.61 -35.60 10.66
N PRO A 107 -20.71 -34.29 10.94
CA PRO A 107 -21.51 -33.78 12.05
C PRO A 107 -23.00 -34.10 11.91
N GLY A 108 -23.55 -34.03 10.69
CA GLY A 108 -24.95 -34.30 10.42
C GLY A 108 -25.27 -35.74 10.00
N TYR A 109 -24.36 -36.71 10.22
CA TYR A 109 -24.65 -38.12 9.96
C TYR A 109 -25.83 -38.58 10.83
N THR A 110 -26.83 -39.22 10.22
CA THR A 110 -28.09 -39.57 10.89
C THR A 110 -28.21 -41.03 11.35
N PRO A 111 -27.53 -42.03 10.74
CA PRO A 111 -27.54 -43.40 11.27
C PRO A 111 -26.93 -43.52 12.67
N THR A 112 -25.91 -42.70 12.96
CA THR A 112 -25.40 -42.39 14.29
C THR A 112 -25.23 -40.87 14.34
N PRO A 113 -25.90 -40.14 15.26
CA PRO A 113 -25.77 -38.68 15.33
C PRO A 113 -24.31 -38.26 15.50
N GLY A 114 -23.70 -37.73 14.43
CA GLY A 114 -22.26 -37.50 14.37
C GLY A 114 -21.45 -38.79 14.13
N ALA A 115 -20.50 -38.74 13.20
CA ALA A 115 -19.58 -39.87 12.98
C ALA A 115 -18.17 -39.40 12.61
N LEU A 116 -17.15 -40.13 13.09
CA LEU A 116 -15.75 -39.95 12.70
C LEU A 116 -15.24 -41.20 11.97
N ARG A 117 -14.48 -41.01 10.90
CA ARG A 117 -13.86 -42.06 10.08
C ARG A 117 -12.41 -41.69 9.80
N VAL A 118 -11.55 -42.71 9.67
CA VAL A 118 -10.18 -42.54 9.15
C VAL A 118 -10.02 -43.36 7.88
N GLU A 119 -9.72 -42.69 6.78
CA GLU A 119 -9.45 -43.30 5.48
C GLU A 119 -7.95 -43.54 5.26
N GLY A 120 -7.62 -44.56 4.49
CA GLY A 120 -6.25 -44.98 4.21
C GLY A 120 -5.77 -46.15 5.07
N THR A 121 -4.51 -46.53 4.91
CA THR A 121 -3.90 -47.67 5.62
C THR A 121 -4.03 -47.49 7.13
N GLY A 122 -4.41 -48.57 7.83
CA GLY A 122 -4.63 -48.58 9.27
C GLY A 122 -5.90 -47.88 9.74
N GLY A 123 -6.63 -47.19 8.86
CA GLY A 123 -7.86 -46.49 9.17
C GLY A 123 -9.04 -47.41 9.54
N PHE A 124 -10.18 -46.80 9.82
CA PHE A 124 -11.40 -47.46 10.29
C PHE A 124 -12.64 -46.75 9.74
N GLY A 125 -13.77 -47.46 9.61
CA GLY A 125 -15.03 -46.92 9.10
C GLY A 125 -15.72 -45.92 10.05
N ASN A 126 -16.94 -45.49 9.73
CA ASN A 126 -17.68 -44.55 10.57
C ASN A 126 -17.89 -45.12 11.99
N GLN A 127 -17.44 -44.39 13.00
CA GLN A 127 -17.67 -44.68 14.42
C GLN A 127 -18.56 -43.61 15.05
N ASP A 128 -19.39 -44.03 16.00
CA ASP A 128 -20.18 -43.15 16.84
C ASP A 128 -19.25 -42.33 17.74
N VAL A 129 -19.41 -41.00 17.73
CA VAL A 129 -18.56 -40.07 18.50
C VAL A 129 -19.08 -39.85 19.92
N GLY A 130 -20.24 -40.41 20.27
CA GLY A 130 -20.78 -40.40 21.63
C GLY A 130 -21.49 -39.10 22.03
N PHE A 131 -21.70 -38.18 21.08
CA PHE A 131 -22.48 -36.96 21.26
C PHE A 131 -23.12 -36.53 19.95
N VAL A 132 -24.17 -35.69 20.03
CA VAL A 132 -24.84 -35.12 18.86
C VAL A 132 -24.17 -33.78 18.51
N PRO A 133 -23.45 -33.68 17.40
CA PRO A 133 -22.79 -32.42 17.02
C PRO A 133 -23.81 -31.31 16.74
N ALA A 134 -23.52 -30.10 17.21
CA ALA A 134 -24.36 -28.95 16.94
C ALA A 134 -24.05 -28.38 15.54
N MET A 135 -25.05 -28.33 14.67
CA MET A 135 -24.87 -27.80 13.32
C MET A 135 -24.49 -26.31 13.35
N GLY A 136 -23.51 -25.92 12.52
CA GLY A 136 -23.00 -24.54 12.48
C GLY A 136 -22.10 -24.16 13.66
N VAL A 137 -21.80 -25.09 14.57
CA VAL A 137 -20.86 -24.90 15.67
C VAL A 137 -19.55 -25.61 15.34
N LEU A 138 -18.43 -24.94 15.52
CA LEU A 138 -17.09 -25.48 15.26
C LEU A 138 -16.67 -26.49 16.34
N HIS A 139 -16.24 -27.68 15.93
CA HIS A 139 -15.83 -28.77 16.83
C HIS A 139 -14.31 -28.95 16.78
N PRO A 140 -13.57 -28.79 17.89
CA PRO A 140 -12.12 -29.01 17.92
C PRO A 140 -11.75 -30.45 17.52
N LEU A 141 -10.89 -30.58 16.52
CA LEU A 141 -10.35 -31.84 16.01
C LEU A 141 -8.82 -31.77 16.06
N THR A 142 -8.20 -32.64 16.84
CA THR A 142 -6.74 -32.72 16.99
C THR A 142 -6.23 -34.08 16.55
N VAL A 143 -5.16 -34.11 15.75
CA VAL A 143 -4.42 -35.31 15.37
C VAL A 143 -2.97 -35.18 15.78
N THR A 144 -2.48 -36.14 16.54
CA THR A 144 -1.06 -36.26 16.93
C THR A 144 -0.44 -37.48 16.30
N GLY A 145 0.80 -37.36 15.81
CA GLY A 145 1.62 -38.49 15.37
C GLY A 145 2.92 -38.57 16.14
N ASP A 146 3.38 -39.78 16.45
CA ASP A 146 4.61 -40.03 17.23
C ASP A 146 5.89 -40.11 16.38
N GLY A 147 5.78 -39.97 15.06
CA GLY A 147 6.88 -40.14 14.10
C GLY A 147 7.19 -41.59 13.74
N ALA A 148 6.73 -42.58 14.50
CA ALA A 148 6.81 -44.01 14.16
C ALA A 148 5.62 -44.51 13.33
N GLY A 149 4.68 -43.60 13.04
CA GLY A 149 3.46 -43.88 12.28
C GLY A 149 2.32 -44.37 13.16
N ASN A 150 2.35 -44.11 14.47
CA ASN A 150 1.16 -44.22 15.31
C ASN A 150 0.53 -42.83 15.43
N PHE A 151 -0.79 -42.80 15.27
CA PHE A 151 -1.58 -41.58 15.27
C PHE A 151 -2.69 -41.67 16.28
N THR A 152 -3.05 -40.54 16.88
CA THR A 152 -4.21 -40.40 17.76
C THR A 152 -5.04 -39.22 17.29
N VAL A 153 -6.35 -39.40 17.20
CA VAL A 153 -7.33 -38.35 16.91
C VAL A 153 -8.18 -38.11 18.14
N THR A 154 -8.43 -36.84 18.45
CA THR A 154 -9.41 -36.37 19.45
C THR A 154 -10.37 -35.39 18.80
N LEU A 155 -11.67 -35.59 18.97
CA LEU A 155 -12.75 -34.70 18.55
C LEU A 155 -13.56 -34.25 19.77
N GLU A 156 -13.77 -32.95 19.93
CA GLU A 156 -14.49 -32.36 21.07
C GLU A 156 -15.82 -31.71 20.64
N ASP A 157 -16.79 -31.65 21.55
CA ASP A 157 -18.02 -30.89 21.33
C ASP A 157 -17.78 -29.38 21.43
N GLY A 158 -18.16 -28.65 20.37
CA GLY A 158 -17.98 -27.20 20.27
C GLY A 158 -18.84 -26.37 21.21
N LEU A 159 -19.90 -26.97 21.80
CA LEU A 159 -20.73 -26.30 22.82
C LEU A 159 -20.17 -26.41 24.25
N GLY A 160 -19.07 -27.16 24.45
CA GLY A 160 -18.39 -27.30 25.74
C GLY A 160 -17.83 -28.70 26.01
N VAL A 161 -16.87 -28.77 26.94
CA VAL A 161 -15.86 -29.85 27.12
C VAL A 161 -16.37 -31.22 27.66
N ALA A 162 -17.66 -31.56 27.57
CA ALA A 162 -18.20 -32.72 28.31
C ALA A 162 -18.32 -34.04 27.52
N PRO A 163 -18.41 -34.04 26.18
CA PRO A 163 -18.08 -35.22 25.39
C PRO A 163 -16.92 -34.96 24.43
N ALA A 164 -15.89 -35.82 24.52
CA ALA A 164 -14.80 -35.91 23.56
C ALA A 164 -14.64 -37.37 23.11
N TYR A 165 -14.37 -37.57 21.83
CA TYR A 165 -14.09 -38.85 21.23
C TYR A 165 -12.60 -38.96 20.91
N THR A 166 -11.92 -39.98 21.44
CA THR A 166 -10.49 -40.22 21.19
C THR A 166 -10.27 -41.65 20.73
N THR A 167 -9.47 -41.82 19.68
CA THR A 167 -9.04 -43.14 19.19
C THR A 167 -7.69 -43.06 18.48
N SER A 168 -7.08 -44.20 18.19
CA SER A 168 -5.75 -44.28 17.59
C SER A 168 -5.71 -45.26 16.41
N TRP A 169 -4.78 -45.04 15.49
CA TRP A 169 -4.49 -45.97 14.38
C TRP A 169 -2.99 -45.98 14.05
N SER A 170 -2.55 -46.98 13.29
CA SER A 170 -1.16 -47.12 12.88
C SER A 170 -1.01 -47.18 11.36
N ASN A 171 -0.16 -46.32 10.80
CA ASN A 171 0.31 -46.35 9.42
C ASN A 171 1.82 -46.02 9.36
N PRO A 172 2.70 -47.00 9.63
CA PRO A 172 4.16 -46.80 9.63
C PRO A 172 4.74 -46.34 8.28
N SER A 173 4.03 -46.55 7.17
CA SER A 173 4.44 -46.10 5.83
C SER A 173 4.05 -44.64 5.53
N ASN A 174 3.34 -43.97 6.43
CA ASN A 174 2.85 -42.62 6.16
C ASN A 174 3.97 -41.59 6.30
N THR A 175 4.46 -41.09 5.17
CA THR A 175 5.26 -39.87 5.15
C THR A 175 4.32 -38.68 5.21
N VAL A 176 4.29 -37.96 6.34
CA VAL A 176 3.41 -36.79 6.51
C VAL A 176 4.02 -35.59 5.77
N SER A 177 4.00 -35.65 4.44
CA SER A 177 4.50 -34.59 3.55
C SER A 177 3.52 -33.43 3.41
N THR A 178 2.24 -33.67 3.71
CA THR A 178 1.16 -32.70 3.58
C THR A 178 0.25 -32.79 4.79
N LEU A 179 -0.10 -31.64 5.36
CA LEU A 179 -1.23 -31.48 6.26
C LEU A 179 -2.29 -30.66 5.52
N ALA A 180 -3.57 -30.98 5.69
CA ALA A 180 -4.61 -30.17 5.06
C ALA A 180 -5.90 -30.10 5.86
N LEU A 181 -6.59 -28.96 5.80
CA LEU A 181 -8.03 -28.91 6.04
C LEU A 181 -8.72 -29.51 4.82
N ARG A 182 -9.76 -30.30 5.02
CA ARG A 182 -10.43 -31.04 3.96
C ARG A 182 -11.94 -30.91 4.07
N ARG A 183 -12.59 -30.64 2.94
CA ARG A 183 -14.03 -30.82 2.74
C ARG A 183 -14.27 -31.74 1.54
N SER A 184 -15.11 -32.77 1.69
CA SER A 184 -15.35 -33.76 0.62
C SER A 184 -16.78 -34.30 0.64
N GLY A 185 -17.47 -34.27 -0.50
CA GLY A 185 -18.76 -34.94 -0.67
C GLY A 185 -19.61 -34.47 -1.86
N PRO A 186 -20.70 -35.20 -2.16
CA PRO A 186 -21.59 -34.98 -3.31
C PRO A 186 -22.48 -33.72 -3.27
N THR A 187 -22.53 -32.94 -2.20
CA THR A 187 -23.42 -31.75 -2.14
C THR A 187 -22.66 -30.46 -2.45
N ALA A 188 -23.36 -29.39 -2.80
CA ALA A 188 -22.78 -28.05 -3.02
C ALA A 188 -22.91 -27.18 -1.76
N LEU A 189 -22.30 -27.63 -0.66
CA LEU A 189 -22.35 -27.01 0.67
C LEU A 189 -20.94 -26.78 1.22
N SER A 190 -20.79 -25.87 2.19
CA SER A 190 -19.48 -25.50 2.74
C SER A 190 -19.18 -26.17 4.08
N GLY A 191 -17.93 -26.62 4.22
CA GLY A 191 -17.34 -26.90 5.52
C GLY A 191 -16.86 -25.61 6.18
N MET A 192 -16.93 -25.56 7.51
CA MET A 192 -16.38 -24.51 8.35
C MET A 192 -15.12 -25.02 9.04
N PHE A 193 -14.12 -24.17 9.14
CA PHE A 193 -12.83 -24.45 9.74
C PHE A 193 -12.34 -23.21 10.50
N ASP A 194 -11.73 -23.41 11.65
CA ASP A 194 -11.08 -22.34 12.42
C ASP A 194 -9.92 -22.93 13.22
N ASP A 195 -9.11 -22.10 13.86
CA ASP A 195 -8.03 -22.48 14.78
C ASP A 195 -7.09 -23.55 14.18
N PHE A 196 -6.80 -23.47 12.87
CA PHE A 196 -5.86 -24.39 12.25
C PHE A 196 -4.46 -24.12 12.79
N ALA A 197 -3.95 -25.05 13.58
CA ALA A 197 -2.66 -24.94 14.21
C ALA A 197 -1.85 -26.21 14.02
N ALA A 198 -0.59 -26.05 13.64
CA ALA A 198 0.38 -27.14 13.61
C ALA A 198 1.66 -26.69 14.34
N PRO A 199 1.68 -26.73 15.69
CA PRO A 199 2.79 -26.22 16.48
C PRO A 199 4.14 -26.80 16.05
N GLY A 200 5.14 -25.93 15.83
CA GLY A 200 6.46 -26.33 15.32
C GLY A 200 6.57 -26.31 13.80
N LEU A 201 5.47 -26.12 13.08
CA LEU A 201 5.44 -25.70 11.68
C LEU A 201 5.00 -24.23 11.64
N ALA A 202 5.62 -23.42 10.77
CA ALA A 202 5.29 -22.00 10.63
C ALA A 202 3.95 -21.82 9.90
N VAL A 203 2.85 -22.18 10.55
CA VAL A 203 1.49 -22.03 10.02
C VAL A 203 0.78 -20.99 10.86
N GLN A 204 0.53 -19.80 10.29
CA GLN A 204 -0.38 -18.83 10.87
C GLN A 204 -1.73 -18.94 10.15
N GLY A 205 -2.83 -18.97 10.92
CA GLY A 205 -4.16 -18.82 10.37
C GLY A 205 -4.30 -17.47 9.66
N PHE A 206 -5.17 -17.40 8.64
CA PHE A 206 -5.49 -16.12 8.02
C PHE A 206 -6.32 -15.28 8.99
N ASN A 207 -5.69 -14.30 9.64
CA ASN A 207 -6.40 -13.37 10.54
C ASN A 207 -7.32 -12.39 9.80
N GLN A 208 -7.39 -12.45 8.46
CA GLN A 208 -8.17 -11.56 7.61
C GLN A 208 -9.13 -12.36 6.73
N ASN A 209 -10.33 -11.80 6.54
CA ASN A 209 -11.31 -12.32 5.61
C ASN A 209 -10.74 -12.25 4.19
N PHE A 210 -10.47 -13.39 3.57
CA PHE A 210 -10.14 -13.45 2.14
C PHE A 210 -11.17 -14.27 1.38
N THR A 211 -11.48 -13.94 0.13
CA THR A 211 -12.35 -14.74 -0.74
C THR A 211 -11.63 -15.08 -2.02
N THR A 212 -11.59 -16.37 -2.36
CA THR A 212 -11.20 -16.87 -3.68
C THR A 212 -12.45 -17.29 -4.44
N THR A 213 -12.75 -16.58 -5.52
CA THR A 213 -13.81 -16.96 -6.46
C THR A 213 -13.20 -17.65 -7.67
N ALA A 214 -13.56 -18.93 -7.87
CA ALA A 214 -13.43 -19.75 -9.08
C ALA A 214 -12.27 -20.78 -9.15
N ASN A 215 -12.53 -21.82 -9.96
CA ASN A 215 -11.68 -22.96 -10.33
C ASN A 215 -10.21 -22.54 -10.49
N GLY A 216 -9.25 -23.28 -9.92
CA GLY A 216 -7.84 -22.96 -10.09
C GLY A 216 -7.00 -23.35 -8.88
N GLN A 217 -5.69 -23.22 -9.01
CA GLN A 217 -4.78 -23.36 -7.87
C GLN A 217 -4.45 -21.96 -7.34
N VAL A 218 -4.66 -21.76 -6.04
CA VAL A 218 -4.10 -20.64 -5.27
C VAL A 218 -2.98 -21.22 -4.45
N GLN A 219 -1.79 -20.65 -4.54
CA GLN A 219 -0.62 -21.15 -3.84
C GLN A 219 0.21 -19.99 -3.30
N SER A 220 0.69 -20.09 -2.06
CA SER A 220 1.89 -19.34 -1.68
C SER A 220 3.12 -20.23 -1.92
N ALA A 221 4.13 -19.69 -2.61
CA ALA A 221 5.43 -20.33 -2.76
C ALA A 221 6.53 -19.31 -2.98
N GLY A 222 7.62 -19.44 -2.20
CA GLY A 222 8.78 -18.56 -2.31
C GLY A 222 8.47 -17.09 -1.99
N GLY A 223 7.55 -16.84 -1.04
CA GLY A 223 7.09 -15.49 -0.66
C GLY A 223 5.94 -14.95 -1.52
N GLN A 224 5.66 -15.57 -2.67
CA GLN A 224 4.68 -15.05 -3.63
C GLN A 224 3.35 -15.79 -3.53
N LEU A 225 2.24 -15.05 -3.65
CA LEU A 225 0.94 -15.60 -4.03
C LEU A 225 0.91 -15.89 -5.52
N ILE A 226 0.54 -17.10 -5.88
CA ILE A 226 0.44 -17.61 -7.24
C ILE A 226 -1.01 -18.00 -7.49
N LEU A 227 -1.60 -17.41 -8.53
CA LEU A 227 -2.94 -17.72 -9.03
C LEU A 227 -2.82 -18.40 -10.39
N LYS A 228 -3.39 -19.60 -10.52
CA LYS A 228 -3.33 -20.39 -11.76
C LYS A 228 -4.70 -20.89 -12.20
N TYR A 229 -5.17 -20.44 -13.36
CA TYR A 229 -6.45 -20.86 -13.95
C TYR A 229 -6.63 -20.43 -15.42
N ALA A 230 -7.35 -21.25 -16.19
CA ALA A 230 -7.96 -20.87 -17.46
C ALA A 230 -9.24 -20.05 -17.20
N GLY A 231 -9.09 -18.74 -17.05
CA GLY A 231 -10.20 -17.84 -16.81
C GLY A 231 -9.80 -16.67 -15.92
N SER A 232 -10.68 -16.30 -14.98
CA SER A 232 -10.53 -15.11 -14.17
C SER A 232 -10.63 -15.46 -12.69
N ASN A 233 -9.58 -15.13 -11.92
CA ASN A 233 -9.54 -15.29 -10.48
C ASN A 233 -9.38 -13.94 -9.77
N ASN A 234 -9.92 -13.90 -8.56
CA ASN A 234 -9.69 -12.83 -7.60
C ASN A 234 -9.24 -13.44 -6.27
N PHE A 235 -8.32 -12.76 -5.60
CA PHE A 235 -7.98 -12.99 -4.20
C PHE A 235 -8.27 -11.69 -3.45
N LEU A 236 -9.38 -11.67 -2.71
CA LEU A 236 -9.97 -10.44 -2.20
C LEU A 236 -9.91 -10.37 -0.68
N PHE A 237 -9.63 -9.20 -0.15
CA PHE A 237 -9.70 -8.79 1.24
C PHE A 237 -10.88 -7.83 1.47
N ASP A 238 -11.20 -7.59 2.73
CA ASP A 238 -12.14 -6.54 3.13
C ASP A 238 -11.64 -5.14 2.76
N GLY A 239 -12.59 -4.26 2.43
CA GLY A 239 -12.30 -2.86 2.17
C GLY A 239 -11.85 -2.13 3.43
N GLN A 240 -11.14 -1.03 3.23
CA GLN A 240 -10.76 -0.10 4.30
C GLN A 240 -11.56 1.21 4.18
N ALA A 241 -11.64 1.97 5.28
CA ALA A 241 -12.31 3.28 5.31
C ALA A 241 -11.46 4.35 4.60
N GLY A 242 -11.97 5.58 4.43
CA GLY A 242 -11.15 6.73 4.01
C GLY A 242 -10.43 6.61 2.67
N ASP A 243 -9.53 7.56 2.41
CA ASP A 243 -8.67 7.57 1.23
C ASP A 243 -7.62 6.47 1.35
N LEU A 244 -7.42 5.68 0.29
CA LEU A 244 -6.57 4.49 0.33
C LEU A 244 -5.35 4.62 -0.57
N LEU A 245 -4.23 4.06 -0.12
CA LEU A 245 -3.10 3.67 -0.94
C LEU A 245 -2.99 2.15 -0.94
N ILE A 246 -3.12 1.55 -2.12
CA ILE A 246 -3.03 0.10 -2.30
C ILE A 246 -1.83 -0.19 -3.21
N GLY A 247 -0.83 -0.87 -2.68
CA GLY A 247 0.40 -1.24 -3.38
C GLY A 247 0.54 -2.76 -3.48
N ALA A 248 1.11 -3.24 -4.58
CA ALA A 248 1.56 -4.62 -4.69
C ALA A 248 2.55 -4.83 -5.82
N ASP A 249 3.36 -5.86 -5.66
CA ASP A 249 4.16 -6.42 -6.74
C ASP A 249 3.32 -7.42 -7.54
N ILE A 250 3.33 -7.29 -8.87
CA ILE A 250 2.53 -8.09 -9.80
C ILE A 250 3.39 -8.60 -10.96
N GLY A 251 3.24 -9.88 -11.32
CA GLY A 251 4.02 -10.51 -12.39
C GLY A 251 3.32 -11.74 -12.97
N SER A 252 3.85 -12.31 -14.05
CA SER A 252 3.28 -13.54 -14.63
C SER A 252 4.32 -14.48 -15.29
N THR A 253 4.00 -15.78 -15.34
CA THR A 253 4.82 -16.85 -15.96
C THR A 253 3.96 -17.91 -16.65
N PRO A 254 4.43 -18.58 -17.73
CA PRO A 254 5.13 -18.05 -18.89
C PRO A 254 4.20 -18.00 -20.12
N GLY A 255 3.90 -16.79 -20.61
CA GLY A 255 3.68 -16.56 -22.04
C GLY A 255 2.31 -16.90 -22.63
N SER A 256 1.45 -15.89 -22.68
CA SER A 256 0.72 -15.51 -23.89
C SER A 256 0.28 -14.05 -23.75
N GLY A 257 0.04 -13.33 -24.84
CA GLY A 257 -0.56 -11.97 -24.76
C GLY A 257 -1.94 -11.94 -24.05
N ASN A 258 -2.50 -13.09 -23.70
CA ASN A 258 -3.83 -13.20 -23.12
C ASN A 258 -3.85 -13.22 -21.59
N THR A 259 -2.69 -13.08 -20.94
CA THR A 259 -2.60 -13.05 -19.49
C THR A 259 -2.51 -11.62 -18.95
N ASN A 260 -3.23 -11.36 -17.87
CA ASN A 260 -3.16 -10.12 -17.11
C ASN A 260 -3.16 -10.37 -15.60
N VAL A 261 -2.53 -9.42 -14.92
CA VAL A 261 -2.39 -9.37 -13.46
C VAL A 261 -2.66 -7.94 -12.99
N GLY A 262 -3.10 -7.76 -11.76
CA GLY A 262 -3.25 -6.44 -11.19
C GLY A 262 -4.12 -6.46 -9.95
N LEU A 263 -4.87 -5.38 -9.75
CA LEU A 263 -5.65 -5.15 -8.55
C LEU A 263 -7.15 -5.09 -8.85
N ARG A 264 -7.94 -5.67 -7.94
CA ARG A 264 -9.39 -5.46 -7.83
C ARG A 264 -9.61 -4.43 -6.73
N ILE A 265 -10.34 -3.36 -7.03
CA ILE A 265 -10.75 -2.38 -6.01
C ILE A 265 -12.22 -2.05 -6.24
N GLY A 266 -13.08 -2.50 -5.33
CA GLY A 266 -14.52 -2.32 -5.39
C GLY A 266 -15.12 -2.83 -6.69
N GLY A 267 -15.59 -1.90 -7.54
CA GLY A 267 -16.17 -2.13 -8.86
C GLY A 267 -15.16 -2.32 -10.00
N ASN A 268 -13.87 -2.00 -9.80
CA ASN A 268 -12.87 -1.88 -10.87
C ASN A 268 -11.81 -2.99 -10.87
N ASN A 269 -11.53 -3.56 -12.05
CA ASN A 269 -10.35 -4.41 -12.29
C ASN A 269 -9.29 -3.56 -12.99
N ILE A 270 -8.20 -3.27 -12.30
CA ILE A 270 -7.05 -2.54 -12.84
C ILE A 270 -6.03 -3.59 -13.24
N VAL A 271 -5.95 -3.89 -14.54
CA VAL A 271 -5.22 -5.04 -15.05
C VAL A 271 -4.10 -4.62 -15.99
N PHE A 272 -2.92 -5.20 -15.75
CA PHE A 272 -1.71 -5.04 -16.51
C PHE A 272 -1.45 -6.30 -17.35
N HIS A 273 -1.16 -6.08 -18.63
CA HIS A 273 -0.79 -7.09 -19.61
C HIS A 273 0.72 -7.03 -19.87
N PRO A 274 1.57 -7.66 -19.03
CA PRO A 274 3.02 -7.61 -19.17
C PRO A 274 3.53 -8.29 -20.46
N SER A 275 2.73 -9.19 -21.05
CA SER A 275 3.13 -9.95 -22.24
C SER A 275 2.84 -9.25 -23.58
N TYR A 276 2.24 -8.06 -23.58
CA TYR A 276 2.13 -7.26 -24.80
C TYR A 276 3.45 -6.53 -25.08
N SER A 277 3.79 -6.38 -26.37
CA SER A 277 4.87 -5.48 -26.78
C SER A 277 4.49 -4.05 -26.38
N GLY A 278 5.38 -3.36 -25.66
CA GLY A 278 5.14 -2.08 -25.00
C GLY A 278 4.22 -2.13 -23.78
N GLY A 279 3.78 -3.34 -23.37
CA GLY A 279 2.82 -3.57 -22.29
C GLY A 279 1.45 -2.92 -22.53
N ALA A 280 0.46 -3.26 -21.71
CA ALA A 280 -0.76 -2.44 -21.63
C ALA A 280 -1.39 -2.45 -20.25
N LEU A 281 -1.93 -1.31 -19.84
CA LEU A 281 -2.85 -1.22 -18.71
C LEU A 281 -4.28 -1.10 -19.25
N ARG A 282 -5.22 -1.78 -18.60
CA ARG A 282 -6.66 -1.67 -18.83
C ARG A 282 -7.36 -1.51 -17.49
N VAL A 283 -8.42 -0.71 -17.46
CA VAL A 283 -9.32 -0.64 -16.32
C VAL A 283 -10.71 -1.08 -16.76
N GLU A 284 -11.19 -2.18 -16.19
CA GLU A 284 -12.55 -2.69 -16.41
C GLU A 284 -13.46 -2.21 -15.28
N GLY A 285 -14.66 -1.74 -15.61
CA GLY A 285 -15.61 -1.20 -14.64
C GLY A 285 -15.89 0.29 -14.84
N PRO A 286 -16.64 0.92 -13.93
CA PRO A 286 -17.03 2.33 -14.06
C PRO A 286 -15.82 3.26 -14.17
N GLY A 287 -15.87 4.22 -15.09
CA GLY A 287 -14.77 5.16 -15.35
C GLY A 287 -13.55 4.55 -16.05
N GLY A 288 -13.51 3.24 -16.26
CA GLY A 288 -12.37 2.54 -16.83
C GLY A 288 -12.12 2.85 -18.31
N PHE A 289 -11.01 2.31 -18.82
CA PHE A 289 -10.54 2.50 -20.18
C PHE A 289 -9.95 1.21 -20.75
N GLY A 290 -9.93 1.09 -22.08
CA GLY A 290 -9.41 -0.07 -22.79
C GLY A 290 -7.88 -0.20 -22.73
N ASN A 291 -7.32 -1.21 -23.40
CA ASN A 291 -5.87 -1.45 -23.41
C ASN A 291 -5.12 -0.20 -23.88
N THR A 292 -4.30 0.36 -22.99
CA THR A 292 -3.47 1.55 -23.25
C THR A 292 -2.02 1.17 -23.07
N ASN A 293 -1.18 1.50 -24.06
CA ASN A 293 0.26 1.22 -24.02
C ASN A 293 0.90 1.95 -22.83
N VAL A 294 1.72 1.24 -22.05
CA VAL A 294 2.33 1.80 -20.83
C VAL A 294 3.64 2.56 -21.08
N GLY A 295 4.12 2.57 -22.32
CA GLY A 295 5.29 3.33 -22.76
C GLY A 295 6.63 2.66 -22.47
N PHE A 296 6.63 1.42 -21.97
CA PHE A 296 7.84 0.61 -21.76
C PHE A 296 7.56 -0.86 -22.06
N ASP A 297 8.58 -1.60 -22.51
CA ASP A 297 8.50 -3.05 -22.65
C ASP A 297 8.63 -3.71 -21.26
N PRO A 298 7.60 -4.38 -20.76
CA PRO A 298 7.67 -5.08 -19.49
C PRO A 298 8.58 -6.31 -19.63
N ALA A 299 9.42 -6.56 -18.63
CA ALA A 299 10.10 -7.83 -18.54
C ALA A 299 9.07 -8.94 -18.23
N GLY A 300 8.99 -9.95 -19.10
CA GLY A 300 8.20 -11.16 -18.86
C GLY A 300 8.95 -12.20 -18.04
N GLY A 301 8.39 -13.40 -17.90
CA GLY A 301 9.09 -14.55 -17.31
C GLY A 301 9.23 -14.50 -15.79
N GLY A 302 8.23 -13.95 -15.10
CA GLY A 302 8.20 -13.91 -13.63
C GLY A 302 8.89 -12.71 -13.01
N VAL A 303 9.25 -11.70 -13.80
CA VAL A 303 9.63 -10.38 -13.25
C VAL A 303 8.40 -9.74 -12.62
N MET A 304 8.59 -9.28 -11.39
CA MET A 304 7.59 -8.57 -10.61
C MET A 304 7.68 -7.07 -10.91
N HIS A 305 6.55 -6.45 -11.23
CA HIS A 305 6.39 -5.02 -11.47
C HIS A 305 5.63 -4.42 -10.29
N HIS A 306 5.92 -3.18 -9.91
CA HIS A 306 5.26 -2.57 -8.76
C HIS A 306 4.06 -1.73 -9.23
N MET A 307 2.88 -1.97 -8.67
CA MET A 307 1.66 -1.20 -8.92
C MET A 307 1.17 -0.57 -7.63
N GLU A 308 0.92 0.74 -7.66
CA GLU A 308 0.21 1.45 -6.61
C GLU A 308 -1.05 2.11 -7.15
N VAL A 309 -2.09 2.13 -6.32
CA VAL A 309 -3.37 2.78 -6.61
C VAL A 309 -3.77 3.61 -5.41
N ALA A 310 -3.77 4.93 -5.59
CA ALA A 310 -4.38 5.85 -4.64
C ALA A 310 -5.85 6.10 -5.00
N VAL A 311 -6.74 6.06 -4.00
CA VAL A 311 -8.18 6.26 -4.15
C VAL A 311 -8.65 7.34 -3.20
N ASN A 312 -9.22 8.41 -3.74
CA ASN A 312 -9.94 9.39 -2.95
C ASN A 312 -11.38 8.91 -2.73
N ALA A 313 -11.75 8.62 -1.49
CA ALA A 313 -13.04 8.05 -1.13
C ALA A 313 -14.21 9.01 -1.33
N ALA A 314 -13.98 10.32 -1.22
CA ALA A 314 -15.03 11.33 -1.37
C ALA A 314 -15.43 11.55 -2.84
N THR A 315 -14.44 11.57 -3.73
CA THR A 315 -14.64 11.86 -5.16
C THR A 315 -14.69 10.61 -6.04
N GLY A 316 -14.15 9.49 -5.54
CA GLY A 316 -13.93 8.29 -6.33
C GLY A 316 -12.83 8.45 -7.38
N LEU A 317 -11.89 9.39 -7.21
CA LEU A 317 -10.74 9.55 -8.09
C LEU A 317 -9.69 8.47 -7.78
N PHE A 318 -9.28 7.74 -8.82
CA PHE A 318 -8.22 6.74 -8.78
C PHE A 318 -7.00 7.28 -9.50
N THR A 319 -5.82 7.17 -8.87
CA THR A 319 -4.52 7.40 -9.49
C THR A 319 -3.73 6.09 -9.46
N VAL A 320 -3.41 5.55 -10.63
CA VAL A 320 -2.65 4.31 -10.79
C VAL A 320 -1.23 4.68 -11.21
N ALA A 321 -0.24 4.20 -10.47
CA ALA A 321 1.16 4.21 -10.83
C ALA A 321 1.63 2.77 -11.07
N LEU A 322 2.31 2.53 -12.19
CA LEU A 322 2.86 1.23 -12.55
C LEU A 322 4.34 1.38 -12.93
N GLN A 323 5.21 0.79 -12.13
CA GLN A 323 6.66 0.83 -12.31
C GLN A 323 7.17 -0.47 -12.94
N ASN A 324 8.05 -0.34 -13.94
CA ASN A 324 8.70 -1.48 -14.56
C ASN A 324 9.71 -2.14 -13.60
N GLY A 325 9.52 -3.43 -13.30
CA GLY A 325 10.39 -4.18 -12.40
C GLY A 325 11.85 -4.32 -12.86
N ALA A 326 12.11 -4.28 -14.17
CA ALA A 326 13.47 -4.35 -14.72
C ALA A 326 14.12 -2.97 -14.90
N ASN A 327 13.32 -1.90 -14.94
CA ASN A 327 13.80 -0.53 -15.05
C ASN A 327 12.91 0.41 -14.21
N PRO A 328 13.18 0.53 -12.90
CA PRO A 328 12.33 1.29 -11.98
C PRO A 328 12.16 2.78 -12.31
N GLY A 329 13.04 3.35 -13.16
CA GLY A 329 12.86 4.73 -13.65
C GLY A 329 11.65 4.92 -14.57
N ASN A 330 11.13 3.83 -15.16
CA ASN A 330 9.97 3.86 -16.03
C ASN A 330 8.69 3.63 -15.24
N VAL A 331 7.94 4.71 -15.02
CA VAL A 331 6.64 4.69 -14.32
C VAL A 331 5.55 5.17 -15.27
N TYR A 332 4.53 4.34 -15.46
CA TYR A 332 3.31 4.69 -16.17
C TYR A 332 2.26 5.21 -15.18
N VAL A 333 1.46 6.17 -15.62
CA VAL A 333 0.41 6.80 -14.82
C VAL A 333 -0.91 6.77 -15.55
N ALA A 334 -1.96 6.38 -14.85
CA ALA A 334 -3.33 6.55 -15.32
C ALA A 334 -4.22 7.10 -14.21
N ARG A 335 -5.26 7.84 -14.60
CA ARG A 335 -6.28 8.36 -13.68
C ARG A 335 -7.66 8.10 -14.23
N PHE A 336 -8.59 7.75 -13.36
CA PHE A 336 -10.00 7.56 -13.72
C PHE A 336 -10.90 7.80 -12.51
N THR A 337 -12.20 7.97 -12.74
CA THR A 337 -13.16 8.26 -11.67
C THR A 337 -14.25 7.21 -11.59
N ASN A 338 -14.44 6.62 -10.41
CA ASN A 338 -15.60 5.80 -10.07
C ASN A 338 -16.25 6.33 -8.78
N THR A 339 -17.26 7.18 -8.94
CA THR A 339 -18.04 7.75 -7.83
C THR A 339 -18.88 6.71 -7.07
N GLY A 340 -18.97 5.48 -7.57
CA GLY A 340 -19.66 4.37 -6.91
C GLY A 340 -18.77 3.54 -5.98
N TYR A 341 -17.49 3.89 -5.83
CA TYR A 341 -16.61 3.24 -4.85
C TYR A 341 -17.12 3.48 -3.43
N ALA A 342 -17.28 2.41 -2.66
CA ALA A 342 -17.82 2.44 -1.31
C ALA A 342 -16.80 1.88 -0.30
N PRO A 343 -16.04 2.74 0.41
CA PRO A 343 -15.07 2.32 1.44
C PRO A 343 -15.69 1.35 2.45
N LEU A 344 -14.88 0.44 3.01
CA LEU A 344 -15.28 -0.69 3.88
C LEU A 344 -16.15 -1.77 3.22
N SER A 345 -17.15 -1.39 2.43
CA SER A 345 -18.08 -2.33 1.79
C SER A 345 -17.44 -3.00 0.57
N ASP A 346 -16.68 -2.24 -0.21
CA ASP A 346 -16.04 -2.73 -1.42
C ASP A 346 -14.81 -3.58 -1.10
N LYS A 347 -14.75 -4.78 -1.68
CA LYS A 347 -13.58 -5.66 -1.56
C LYS A 347 -12.41 -5.13 -2.37
N ILE A 348 -11.20 -5.38 -1.87
CA ILE A 348 -9.93 -4.99 -2.50
C ILE A 348 -9.02 -6.22 -2.62
N GLY A 349 -8.05 -6.23 -3.53
CA GLY A 349 -7.06 -7.32 -3.58
C GLY A 349 -6.55 -7.60 -4.98
N PHE A 350 -6.20 -8.85 -5.25
CA PHE A 350 -5.56 -9.24 -6.50
C PHE A 350 -6.54 -9.69 -7.57
N ARG A 351 -6.14 -9.40 -8.81
CA ARG A 351 -6.84 -9.77 -10.02
C ARG A 351 -5.89 -10.53 -10.94
N TYR A 352 -6.31 -11.71 -11.38
CA TYR A 352 -5.62 -12.51 -12.40
C TYR A 352 -6.56 -12.97 -13.50
N GLY A 353 -6.20 -12.79 -14.77
CA GLY A 353 -6.94 -13.31 -15.91
C GLY A 353 -6.01 -13.99 -16.90
N SER A 354 -6.40 -15.16 -17.41
CA SER A 354 -5.75 -15.80 -18.56
C SER A 354 -6.76 -16.51 -19.46
N GLY A 355 -6.46 -16.51 -20.76
CA GLY A 355 -7.17 -17.33 -21.75
C GLY A 355 -6.70 -18.78 -21.82
N LEU A 356 -5.61 -19.15 -21.14
CA LEU A 356 -4.99 -20.48 -21.18
C LEU A 356 -4.81 -21.03 -19.75
N GLY A 357 -4.77 -22.37 -19.60
CA GLY A 357 -4.76 -23.03 -18.28
C GLY A 357 -3.39 -23.13 -17.59
N ASP A 358 -2.31 -22.82 -18.31
CA ASP A 358 -0.95 -23.06 -17.83
C ASP A 358 -0.25 -21.80 -17.31
N ASP A 359 -0.78 -20.62 -17.62
CA ASP A 359 -0.25 -19.33 -17.16
C ASP A 359 -0.52 -19.14 -15.66
N GLU A 360 0.38 -18.39 -15.01
CA GLU A 360 0.36 -18.07 -13.59
C GLU A 360 0.43 -16.56 -13.41
N GLY A 361 -0.49 -16.01 -12.61
CA GLY A 361 -0.35 -14.69 -12.01
C GLY A 361 0.43 -14.80 -10.71
N ARG A 362 1.39 -13.92 -10.50
CA ARG A 362 2.24 -13.87 -9.32
C ARG A 362 2.06 -12.51 -8.65
N PHE A 363 1.97 -12.53 -7.33
CA PHE A 363 1.67 -11.38 -6.51
C PHE A 363 2.51 -11.42 -5.23
N ASP A 364 2.99 -10.27 -4.79
CA ASP A 364 3.77 -10.14 -3.56
C ASP A 364 3.62 -8.72 -2.98
N ASN A 365 4.14 -8.50 -1.79
CA ASN A 365 4.24 -7.19 -1.14
C ASN A 365 2.92 -6.40 -1.13
N TYR A 366 1.81 -7.09 -0.86
CA TYR A 366 0.50 -6.44 -0.78
C TYR A 366 0.45 -5.49 0.41
N GLN A 367 0.09 -4.25 0.13
CA GLN A 367 -0.15 -3.24 1.15
C GLN A 367 -1.45 -2.50 0.84
N ALA A 368 -2.27 -2.31 1.85
CA ALA A 368 -3.44 -1.42 1.79
C ALA A 368 -3.44 -0.60 3.07
N SER A 369 -3.32 0.71 2.91
CA SER A 369 -3.24 1.66 4.03
C SER A 369 -4.09 2.89 3.75
N GLN A 370 -4.40 3.63 4.80
CA GLN A 370 -4.92 4.99 4.65
C GLN A 370 -3.83 5.85 3.99
N LEU A 371 -4.20 6.62 2.97
CA LEU A 371 -3.33 7.66 2.46
C LEU A 371 -3.32 8.81 3.47
N THR A 372 -2.42 8.75 4.46
CA THR A 372 -2.32 9.76 5.52
C THR A 372 -1.32 10.84 5.17
N SER A 373 -1.69 12.10 5.41
CA SER A 373 -0.88 13.28 5.07
C SER A 373 -0.21 13.99 6.26
N ALA A 374 -0.45 13.60 7.52
CA ALA A 374 0.04 14.36 8.68
C ALA A 374 1.41 13.87 9.19
N GLN A 375 2.50 14.52 8.76
CA GLN A 375 3.87 14.23 9.23
C GLN A 375 4.65 15.48 9.71
N GLY A 376 4.14 16.71 9.53
CA GLY A 376 4.86 17.96 9.85
C GLY A 376 4.44 18.74 11.11
N PRO A 377 5.09 19.88 11.43
CA PRO A 377 4.74 20.74 12.57
C PRO A 377 3.26 21.13 12.56
N ALA A 378 2.55 20.82 13.65
CA ALA A 378 1.11 21.05 13.73
C ALA A 378 0.68 22.50 13.42
N GLY A 379 1.52 23.49 13.76
CA GLY A 379 1.30 24.90 13.43
C GLY A 379 1.36 25.17 11.94
N TRP A 380 2.37 24.66 11.25
CA TRP A 380 2.51 24.76 9.78
C TRP A 380 1.32 24.10 9.10
N LEU A 381 0.99 22.87 9.49
CA LEU A 381 -0.13 22.12 8.90
C LEU A 381 -1.44 22.88 9.03
N ALA A 382 -1.73 23.38 10.23
CA ALA A 382 -2.97 24.11 10.50
C ALA A 382 -3.03 25.44 9.73
N ALA A 383 -1.91 26.14 9.58
CA ALA A 383 -1.84 27.41 8.86
C ALA A 383 -2.06 27.23 7.36
N VAL A 384 -1.32 26.31 6.73
CA VAL A 384 -1.48 26.00 5.31
C VAL A 384 -2.90 25.50 5.02
N GLN A 385 -3.40 24.56 5.83
CA GLN A 385 -4.77 24.06 5.67
C GLN A 385 -5.84 25.15 5.80
N ALA A 386 -5.65 26.12 6.72
CA ALA A 386 -6.58 27.24 6.88
C ALA A 386 -6.62 28.16 5.65
N SER A 387 -5.53 28.22 4.88
CA SER A 387 -5.45 28.93 3.60
C SER A 387 -6.09 28.17 2.43
N ALA A 388 -6.56 26.94 2.66
CA ALA A 388 -7.28 26.09 1.71
C ALA A 388 -6.52 25.89 0.37
N PRO A 389 -5.38 25.17 0.38
CA PRO A 389 -4.60 24.95 -0.82
C PRO A 389 -5.40 24.17 -1.86
N LEU A 390 -5.22 24.53 -3.13
CA LEU A 390 -5.77 23.76 -4.24
C LEU A 390 -5.01 22.44 -4.38
N HIS A 391 -3.68 22.52 -4.42
CA HIS A 391 -2.78 21.38 -4.40
C HIS A 391 -1.73 21.54 -3.30
N TRP A 392 -1.39 20.46 -2.62
CA TRP A 392 -0.38 20.43 -1.58
C TRP A 392 0.38 19.10 -1.59
N TYR A 393 1.55 19.10 -2.23
CA TYR A 393 2.45 17.95 -2.26
C TYR A 393 3.49 18.10 -1.15
N ARG A 394 3.44 17.19 -0.17
CA ARG A 394 4.31 17.20 1.01
C ARG A 394 5.61 16.43 0.84
N LEU A 395 5.72 15.68 -0.26
CA LEU A 395 6.93 14.99 -0.73
C LEU A 395 7.64 14.07 0.28
N SER A 396 6.93 13.69 1.34
CA SER A 396 7.38 12.80 2.42
C SER A 396 6.99 11.34 2.18
N ASP A 397 6.63 10.98 0.95
CA ASP A 397 6.01 9.69 0.58
C ASP A 397 7.05 8.55 0.43
N ALA A 398 7.86 8.34 1.48
CA ALA A 398 8.96 7.37 1.46
C ALA A 398 8.50 5.96 1.01
N GLY A 399 9.12 5.45 -0.05
CA GLY A 399 8.83 4.12 -0.59
C GLY A 399 7.60 4.04 -1.50
N SER A 400 6.91 5.15 -1.78
CA SER A 400 5.74 5.19 -2.66
C SER A 400 6.08 5.73 -4.06
N LEU A 401 5.32 5.31 -5.06
CA LEU A 401 5.24 5.91 -6.39
C LEU A 401 4.26 7.09 -6.44
N ILE A 402 3.37 7.21 -5.45
CA ILE A 402 2.36 8.26 -5.38
C ILE A 402 2.90 9.47 -4.60
N ALA A 403 2.81 10.65 -5.22
CA ALA A 403 3.03 11.92 -4.53
C ALA A 403 1.67 12.45 -4.05
N ALA A 404 1.40 12.33 -2.75
CA ALA A 404 0.07 12.64 -2.23
C ALA A 404 -0.24 14.14 -2.28
N ASP A 405 -1.27 14.51 -3.04
CA ASP A 405 -1.91 15.83 -2.96
C ASP A 405 -2.87 15.90 -1.76
N SER A 406 -2.48 16.68 -0.74
CA SER A 406 -3.28 16.98 0.46
C SER A 406 -4.19 18.21 0.30
N GLY A 407 -4.15 18.86 -0.86
CA GLY A 407 -5.00 19.99 -1.19
C GLY A 407 -6.44 19.57 -1.51
N SER A 408 -7.31 20.57 -1.65
CA SER A 408 -8.74 20.34 -1.90
C SER A 408 -9.04 19.59 -3.20
N ALA A 409 -8.12 19.60 -4.17
CA ALA A 409 -8.28 18.85 -5.43
C ALA A 409 -8.00 17.35 -5.27
N ALA A 410 -7.23 16.95 -4.25
CA ALA A 410 -6.76 15.57 -4.04
C ALA A 410 -6.20 14.91 -5.32
N TRP A 411 -5.51 15.71 -6.15
CA TRP A 411 -4.95 15.26 -7.42
C TRP A 411 -3.52 14.73 -7.21
N HIS A 412 -3.41 13.49 -6.75
CA HIS A 412 -2.12 12.89 -6.45
C HIS A 412 -1.22 12.83 -7.70
N GLY A 413 0.05 13.20 -7.54
CA GLY A 413 1.10 13.07 -8.54
C GLY A 413 1.74 11.68 -8.49
N THR A 414 2.76 11.47 -9.32
CA THR A 414 3.57 10.24 -9.26
C THR A 414 5.05 10.53 -9.45
N TYR A 415 5.90 9.91 -8.65
CA TYR A 415 7.34 9.98 -8.82
C TYR A 415 7.80 9.22 -10.07
N ALA A 416 8.76 9.78 -10.79
CA ALA A 416 9.38 9.14 -11.96
C ALA A 416 10.86 9.54 -12.09
N GLY A 417 11.66 8.63 -12.64
CA GLY A 417 13.12 8.82 -12.73
C GLY A 417 13.82 8.73 -11.37
N PRO A 418 15.08 9.21 -11.27
CA PRO A 418 15.87 9.13 -10.04
C PRO A 418 15.44 10.22 -9.04
N VAL A 419 14.41 9.94 -8.26
CA VAL A 419 14.00 10.74 -7.09
C VAL A 419 14.35 9.95 -5.84
N SER A 420 15.07 10.56 -4.89
CA SER A 420 15.24 9.95 -3.56
C SER A 420 14.10 10.39 -2.64
N LEU A 421 13.51 9.45 -1.92
CA LEU A 421 12.39 9.69 -1.02
C LEU A 421 12.77 9.31 0.41
N GLY A 422 12.16 9.97 1.39
CA GLY A 422 12.50 9.80 2.80
C GLY A 422 13.78 10.53 3.21
N GLU A 423 14.19 11.56 2.45
CA GLU A 423 15.24 12.49 2.88
C GLU A 423 14.74 13.32 4.07
N GLU A 424 15.65 13.79 4.91
CA GLU A 424 15.31 14.69 6.01
C GLU A 424 14.82 16.05 5.48
N GLY A 425 13.54 16.38 5.71
CA GLY A 425 12.91 17.66 5.40
C GLY A 425 13.00 18.66 6.55
N LEU A 426 12.49 19.87 6.35
CA LEU A 426 12.32 20.89 7.39
C LEU A 426 10.96 20.76 8.08
N MET A 427 9.91 20.56 7.28
CA MET A 427 8.54 20.31 7.72
C MET A 427 8.37 18.84 8.03
N ASP A 428 8.72 17.95 7.11
CA ASP A 428 8.73 16.52 7.39
C ASP A 428 9.79 15.78 6.59
N GLY A 429 9.39 15.04 5.57
CA GLY A 429 10.28 14.27 4.70
C GLY A 429 10.36 14.96 3.35
N ALA A 430 11.55 14.99 2.77
CA ALA A 430 11.76 15.63 1.47
C ALA A 430 11.99 14.60 0.35
N ALA A 431 11.70 15.05 -0.87
CA ALA A 431 12.13 14.41 -2.10
C ALA A 431 13.42 15.06 -2.62
N GLY A 432 14.43 14.24 -2.93
CA GLY A 432 15.68 14.67 -3.54
C GLY A 432 15.64 14.59 -5.06
N LEU A 433 15.96 15.71 -5.71
CA LEU A 433 16.26 15.79 -7.14
C LEU A 433 17.73 16.13 -7.32
N ASN A 434 18.45 15.32 -8.09
CA ASN A 434 19.91 15.32 -8.13
C ASN A 434 20.52 16.05 -9.35
N GLY A 435 19.77 16.94 -10.00
CA GLY A 435 20.19 17.58 -11.26
C GLY A 435 20.11 16.66 -12.48
N ALA A 436 19.49 15.48 -12.36
CA ALA A 436 19.17 14.60 -13.49
C ALA A 436 17.65 14.50 -13.73
N SER A 437 17.16 13.44 -14.36
CA SER A 437 15.78 13.36 -14.88
C SER A 437 14.67 13.05 -13.86
N GLY A 438 14.91 13.23 -12.56
CA GLY A 438 13.89 12.98 -11.52
C GLY A 438 12.75 13.99 -11.57
N GLN A 439 11.51 13.56 -11.30
CA GLN A 439 10.33 14.42 -11.29
C GLN A 439 9.13 13.85 -10.54
N VAL A 440 8.16 14.72 -10.28
CA VAL A 440 6.78 14.35 -9.98
C VAL A 440 5.89 14.70 -11.18
N ASN A 441 5.20 13.71 -11.74
CA ASN A 441 4.21 13.90 -12.80
C ASN A 441 2.84 14.27 -12.21
N ILE A 442 2.35 15.47 -12.52
CA ILE A 442 1.02 15.95 -12.09
C ILE A 442 0.03 15.83 -13.26
N GLY A 443 0.41 16.30 -14.44
CA GLY A 443 -0.38 16.19 -15.67
C GLY A 443 -1.51 17.20 -15.84
N LEU A 444 -1.56 18.26 -15.02
CA LEU A 444 -2.59 19.29 -15.11
C LEU A 444 -2.21 20.41 -16.09
N THR A 445 -3.22 21.12 -16.59
CA THR A 445 -3.04 22.33 -17.39
C THR A 445 -2.69 23.52 -16.51
N ASP A 446 -1.97 24.49 -17.08
CA ASP A 446 -1.62 25.72 -16.38
C ASP A 446 -2.87 26.48 -15.92
N LEU A 447 -2.75 27.17 -14.78
CA LEU A 447 -3.82 27.98 -14.21
C LEU A 447 -3.60 29.46 -14.56
N GLY A 448 -4.55 30.05 -15.29
CA GLY A 448 -4.45 31.39 -15.87
C GLY A 448 -4.34 32.55 -14.87
N GLY A 449 -4.59 32.30 -13.57
CA GLY A 449 -4.45 33.25 -12.47
C GLY A 449 -5.68 34.10 -12.15
N PRO A 450 -5.67 34.84 -11.04
CA PRO A 450 -4.55 34.99 -10.08
C PRO A 450 -4.18 33.70 -9.35
N TRP A 451 -2.95 33.58 -8.86
CA TRP A 451 -2.44 32.35 -8.23
C TRP A 451 -1.32 32.60 -7.22
N THR A 452 -1.05 31.63 -6.35
CA THR A 452 0.13 31.60 -5.46
C THR A 452 0.78 30.22 -5.53
N ALA A 453 2.10 30.18 -5.57
CA ALA A 453 2.90 28.96 -5.43
C ALA A 453 3.91 29.14 -4.30
N GLU A 454 3.94 28.18 -3.39
CA GLU A 454 4.84 28.14 -2.24
C GLU A 454 5.72 26.89 -2.34
N PHE A 455 6.98 27.02 -1.94
CA PHE A 455 7.96 25.94 -1.94
C PHE A 455 8.77 25.98 -0.65
N VAL A 456 8.92 24.85 0.02
CA VAL A 456 9.98 24.66 1.02
C VAL A 456 11.08 23.84 0.36
N VAL A 457 12.21 24.48 0.08
CA VAL A 457 13.25 23.93 -0.78
C VAL A 457 14.64 24.21 -0.22
N LYS A 458 15.55 23.23 -0.38
CA LYS A 458 16.97 23.39 -0.15
C LYS A 458 17.71 23.20 -1.45
N ARG A 459 18.38 24.26 -1.91
CA ARG A 459 19.24 24.19 -3.09
C ARG A 459 20.53 23.46 -2.75
N VAL A 460 20.83 22.36 -3.44
CA VAL A 460 22.01 21.53 -3.16
C VAL A 460 23.18 21.92 -4.05
N ALA A 461 22.90 22.22 -5.32
CA ALA A 461 23.90 22.74 -6.25
C ALA A 461 23.27 23.75 -7.21
N GLN A 462 24.12 24.54 -7.86
CA GLN A 462 23.70 25.38 -8.98
C GLN A 462 23.64 24.55 -10.25
N GLU A 463 22.52 24.63 -10.95
CA GLU A 463 22.37 24.09 -12.30
C GLU A 463 22.36 25.21 -13.37
N PRO A 464 22.66 24.90 -14.64
CA PRO A 464 22.54 25.86 -15.75
C PRO A 464 21.14 26.45 -15.87
N SER A 465 20.13 25.61 -15.61
CA SER A 465 18.72 25.96 -15.41
C SER A 465 18.08 24.85 -14.56
N GLY A 466 17.23 25.21 -13.61
CA GLY A 466 16.60 24.27 -12.69
C GLY A 466 15.14 24.63 -12.43
N ILE A 467 14.23 23.75 -12.86
CA ILE A 467 12.78 23.90 -12.70
C ILE A 467 12.33 23.48 -11.30
N LEU A 468 11.52 24.33 -10.66
CA LEU A 468 10.69 23.95 -9.52
C LEU A 468 9.42 23.27 -10.03
N ILE A 469 8.62 23.99 -10.83
CA ILE A 469 7.38 23.49 -11.44
C ILE A 469 7.24 23.99 -12.88
N GLY A 470 6.79 23.11 -13.79
CA GLY A 470 6.75 23.36 -15.23
C GLY A 470 5.43 22.96 -15.90
N SER A 471 5.19 23.55 -17.08
CA SER A 471 4.01 23.31 -17.91
C SER A 471 4.17 22.06 -18.78
N ASN A 472 3.10 21.63 -19.44
CA ASN A 472 3.20 20.63 -20.49
C ASN A 472 4.04 21.20 -21.65
N MET A 473 5.17 20.56 -21.94
CA MET A 473 6.05 20.98 -23.04
C MET A 473 5.43 20.83 -24.43
N SER A 474 4.26 20.21 -24.58
CA SER A 474 3.50 20.19 -25.84
C SER A 474 2.38 21.24 -25.91
N ALA A 475 2.13 21.99 -24.83
CA ALA A 475 1.10 23.03 -24.78
C ALA A 475 1.60 24.41 -25.21
N SER A 476 0.67 25.32 -25.50
CA SER A 476 0.93 26.75 -25.71
C SER A 476 -0.23 27.58 -25.13
N PRO A 477 0.03 28.60 -24.28
CA PRO A 477 1.34 28.99 -23.74
C PRO A 477 1.91 27.91 -22.81
N ARG A 478 3.21 28.02 -22.49
CA ARG A 478 3.94 27.13 -21.57
C ARG A 478 5.03 27.89 -20.85
N GLY A 479 5.20 27.63 -19.56
CA GLY A 479 6.19 28.28 -18.71
C GLY A 479 6.77 27.36 -17.64
N ALA A 480 7.65 27.93 -16.83
CA ALA A 480 8.21 27.25 -15.67
C ALA A 480 8.65 28.27 -14.62
N ILE A 481 8.48 27.92 -13.35
CA ILE A 481 9.12 28.59 -12.22
C ILE A 481 10.49 27.92 -12.01
N LYS A 482 11.53 28.74 -11.79
CA LYS A 482 12.93 28.30 -11.76
C LYS A 482 13.58 28.58 -10.40
N LEU A 483 14.22 27.58 -9.83
CA LEU A 483 15.19 27.73 -8.74
C LEU A 483 16.50 28.35 -9.26
N ASP A 484 16.91 27.88 -10.44
CA ASP A 484 18.07 28.37 -11.19
C ASP A 484 17.62 28.87 -12.56
N GLN A 485 17.66 30.18 -12.78
CA GLN A 485 17.27 30.76 -14.06
C GLN A 485 18.39 30.62 -15.12
N TRP A 486 17.98 30.26 -16.33
CA TRP A 486 18.83 30.11 -17.51
C TRP A 486 19.56 31.41 -17.87
N ASN A 487 20.85 31.41 -18.21
CA ASN A 487 21.80 30.30 -18.08
C ASN A 487 22.87 30.65 -17.04
N ASN A 488 23.02 29.80 -16.02
CA ASN A 488 24.02 29.95 -14.96
C ASN A 488 23.92 31.27 -14.18
N THR A 489 22.70 31.78 -13.97
CA THR A 489 22.50 33.01 -13.19
C THR A 489 22.62 32.76 -11.69
N GLY A 490 22.31 31.54 -11.25
CA GLY A 490 22.19 31.15 -9.86
C GLY A 490 21.02 31.82 -9.12
N ARG A 491 20.08 32.42 -9.86
CA ARG A 491 18.99 33.26 -9.34
C ARG A 491 17.64 32.60 -9.56
N ILE A 492 16.70 32.88 -8.67
CA ILE A 492 15.30 32.51 -8.83
C ILE A 492 14.70 33.33 -9.98
N GLY A 493 13.89 32.68 -10.82
CA GLY A 493 13.27 33.30 -11.97
C GLY A 493 12.12 32.48 -12.54
N PHE A 494 11.70 32.84 -13.75
CA PHE A 494 10.66 32.11 -14.46
C PHE A 494 10.81 32.27 -15.97
N THR A 495 10.37 31.26 -16.72
CA THR A 495 10.48 31.23 -18.18
C THR A 495 9.09 31.19 -18.79
N SER A 496 8.88 31.97 -19.85
CA SER A 496 7.81 31.74 -20.81
C SER A 496 8.46 31.16 -22.06
N PHE A 497 8.33 29.85 -22.27
CA PHE A 497 9.07 29.15 -23.33
C PHE A 497 8.67 29.64 -24.72
N GLY A 498 9.67 29.92 -25.56
CA GLY A 498 9.48 30.54 -26.87
C GLY A 498 9.24 32.05 -26.82
N VAL A 499 9.25 32.66 -25.63
CA VAL A 499 9.10 34.11 -25.43
C VAL A 499 10.34 34.71 -24.76
N SER A 500 10.57 34.40 -23.47
CA SER A 500 11.73 34.94 -22.73
C SER A 500 11.96 34.23 -21.39
N ASP A 501 13.19 34.38 -20.90
CA ASP A 501 13.62 34.03 -19.54
C ASP A 501 13.65 35.30 -18.68
N TYR A 502 12.85 35.32 -17.62
CA TYR A 502 12.68 36.49 -16.77
C TYR A 502 13.38 36.30 -15.43
N LEU A 503 14.00 37.39 -14.97
CA LEU A 503 14.53 37.53 -13.62
C LEU A 503 13.66 38.48 -12.82
N PHE A 504 13.59 38.27 -11.52
CA PHE A 504 13.02 39.25 -10.59
C PHE A 504 13.99 40.42 -10.36
N SER A 505 13.44 41.58 -10.03
CA SER A 505 14.20 42.77 -9.63
C SER A 505 13.69 43.30 -8.29
N PRO A 506 14.57 43.52 -7.28
CA PRO A 506 15.99 43.16 -7.24
C PRO A 506 16.27 41.66 -7.43
N ALA A 507 17.53 41.29 -7.68
CA ALA A 507 17.90 39.88 -7.84
C ALA A 507 17.75 39.11 -6.51
N ALA A 508 17.22 37.89 -6.58
CA ALA A 508 17.07 36.98 -5.45
C ALA A 508 17.71 35.62 -5.78
N VAL A 509 18.29 34.98 -4.76
CA VAL A 509 19.04 33.72 -4.87
C VAL A 509 18.62 32.85 -3.70
N ALA A 510 18.45 31.56 -3.98
CA ALA A 510 18.39 30.56 -2.92
C ALA A 510 19.80 30.13 -2.52
N GLU A 511 20.13 30.28 -1.25
CA GLU A 511 21.44 29.98 -0.68
C GLU A 511 21.72 28.47 -0.72
N LEU A 512 22.97 28.11 -1.02
CA LEU A 512 23.37 26.71 -1.13
C LEU A 512 23.37 26.03 0.24
N GLY A 513 22.67 24.92 0.35
CA GLY A 513 22.63 24.07 1.54
C GLY A 513 21.65 24.51 2.63
N GLU A 514 20.97 25.65 2.45
CA GLU A 514 20.00 26.19 3.40
C GLU A 514 18.56 25.89 2.95
N TRP A 515 17.68 25.66 3.92
CA TRP A 515 16.24 25.56 3.65
C TRP A 515 15.66 26.97 3.53
N GLU A 516 14.86 27.18 2.48
CA GLU A 516 14.19 28.45 2.23
C GLU A 516 12.71 28.23 1.93
N TYR A 517 11.89 29.17 2.39
CA TYR A 517 10.48 29.24 2.01
C TYR A 517 10.29 30.29 0.92
N ILE A 518 10.15 29.80 -0.31
CA ILE A 518 9.97 30.61 -1.51
C ILE A 518 8.47 30.70 -1.80
N THR A 519 7.94 31.92 -1.89
CA THR A 519 6.56 32.13 -2.34
C THR A 519 6.51 33.07 -3.53
N ILE A 520 5.76 32.70 -4.56
CA ILE A 520 5.51 33.53 -5.73
C ILE A 520 4.01 33.72 -5.90
N THR A 521 3.57 34.98 -5.90
CA THR A 521 2.20 35.35 -6.23
C THR A 521 2.15 35.86 -7.66
N GLY A 522 1.17 35.43 -8.44
CA GLY A 522 0.97 35.88 -9.82
C GLY A 522 -0.40 36.52 -10.04
N ASP A 523 -0.36 37.72 -10.62
CA ASP A 523 -1.53 38.48 -11.06
C ASP A 523 -1.36 38.80 -12.56
N PRO A 524 -2.30 38.39 -13.43
CA PRO A 524 -2.19 38.68 -14.87
C PRO A 524 -2.15 40.18 -15.20
N THR A 525 -2.52 41.06 -14.26
CA THR A 525 -2.52 42.51 -14.44
C THR A 525 -1.27 43.21 -13.90
N SER A 526 -0.67 42.68 -12.83
CA SER A 526 0.46 43.32 -12.13
C SER A 526 1.78 42.53 -12.18
N GLY A 527 1.76 41.31 -12.71
CA GLY A 527 2.94 40.46 -12.87
C GLY A 527 3.15 39.50 -11.70
N LEU A 528 4.42 39.20 -11.39
CA LEU A 528 4.80 38.28 -10.32
C LEU A 528 5.51 39.02 -9.17
N THR A 529 5.23 38.62 -7.94
CA THR A 529 5.97 39.04 -6.73
C THR A 529 6.61 37.83 -6.08
N LEU A 530 7.89 37.96 -5.70
CA LEU A 530 8.68 36.95 -5.02
C LEU A 530 8.85 37.31 -3.54
N PHE A 531 8.54 36.36 -2.68
CA PHE A 531 8.75 36.41 -1.24
C PHE A 531 9.78 35.34 -0.85
N MET A 532 10.67 35.70 0.07
CA MET A 532 11.62 34.78 0.71
C MET A 532 11.35 34.79 2.20
N ASP A 533 11.16 33.63 2.80
CA ASP A 533 10.88 33.44 4.23
C ASP A 533 9.77 34.36 4.75
N GLY A 534 8.69 34.48 3.97
CA GLY A 534 7.53 35.30 4.31
C GLY A 534 7.61 36.79 3.93
N VAL A 535 8.76 37.27 3.44
CA VAL A 535 9.00 38.70 3.18
C VAL A 535 9.10 38.99 1.68
N PRO A 536 8.39 40.00 1.12
CA PRO A 536 8.53 40.37 -0.28
C PRO A 536 9.92 40.94 -0.54
N VAL A 537 10.64 40.39 -1.53
CA VAL A 537 12.02 40.80 -1.85
C VAL A 537 12.18 41.36 -3.26
N ALA A 538 11.32 40.95 -4.19
CA ALA A 538 11.46 41.31 -5.60
C ALA A 538 10.16 41.15 -6.38
N SER A 539 10.09 41.79 -7.55
CA SER A 539 8.94 41.68 -8.46
C SER A 539 9.36 41.67 -9.92
N SER A 540 8.45 41.24 -10.79
CA SER A 540 8.56 41.36 -12.24
C SER A 540 7.20 41.74 -12.83
N PRO A 541 7.13 42.72 -13.76
CA PRO A 541 5.89 43.04 -14.45
C PRO A 541 5.50 41.97 -15.50
N ALA A 542 6.40 41.06 -15.83
CA ALA A 542 6.10 39.92 -16.71
C ALA A 542 5.28 38.87 -15.95
N TYR A 543 4.47 38.11 -16.69
CA TYR A 543 3.52 37.16 -16.14
C TYR A 543 3.60 35.81 -16.87
N ILE A 544 3.41 34.73 -16.12
CA ILE A 544 3.09 33.40 -16.65
C ILE A 544 1.88 32.84 -15.90
N ALA A 545 1.07 32.04 -16.57
CA ALA A 545 0.11 31.18 -15.89
C ALA A 545 0.86 30.21 -14.96
N LEU A 546 0.25 29.81 -13.83
CA LEU A 546 0.86 28.88 -12.90
C LEU A 546 1.04 27.52 -13.57
N PRO A 547 2.28 27.04 -13.76
CA PRO A 547 2.52 25.72 -14.31
C PRO A 547 2.10 24.63 -13.33
N ARG A 548 1.46 23.55 -13.82
CA ARG A 548 0.98 22.43 -12.98
C ARG A 548 1.18 21.05 -13.61
N TYR A 549 2.07 20.93 -14.58
CA TYR A 549 2.23 19.67 -15.30
C TYR A 549 3.23 18.73 -14.60
N GLN A 550 4.34 19.26 -14.10
CA GLN A 550 5.36 18.48 -13.43
C GLN A 550 6.16 19.32 -12.43
N ILE A 551 6.63 18.70 -11.36
CA ILE A 551 7.63 19.26 -10.44
C ILE A 551 8.99 18.68 -10.84
N GLY A 552 9.99 19.53 -11.05
CA GLY A 552 11.28 19.15 -11.64
C GLY A 552 11.21 18.79 -13.13
N SER A 553 12.24 18.07 -13.62
CA SER A 553 12.43 17.60 -15.00
C SER A 553 12.45 18.67 -16.11
N PHE A 554 12.73 18.24 -17.34
CA PHE A 554 13.09 19.01 -18.55
C PHE A 554 14.38 19.83 -18.42
N GLU A 555 14.45 20.71 -17.43
CA GLU A 555 15.65 21.46 -17.03
C GLU A 555 15.87 21.18 -15.54
N PRO A 556 16.67 20.16 -15.22
CA PRO A 556 16.64 19.54 -13.90
C PRO A 556 17.32 20.41 -12.85
N ALA A 557 16.67 20.52 -11.69
CA ALA A 557 17.22 21.19 -10.52
C ALA A 557 17.94 20.19 -9.59
N ASN A 558 18.90 20.70 -8.82
CA ASN A 558 19.61 19.95 -7.80
C ASN A 558 19.21 20.47 -6.42
N MET A 559 18.23 19.80 -5.80
CA MET A 559 17.51 20.29 -4.63
C MET A 559 16.92 19.16 -3.78
N LEU A 560 16.71 19.45 -2.50
CA LEU A 560 15.71 18.75 -1.70
C LEU A 560 14.44 19.59 -1.67
N LEU A 561 13.29 18.97 -1.92
CA LEU A 561 11.99 19.62 -1.96
C LEU A 561 11.07 18.96 -0.95
N ASP A 562 10.58 19.75 -0.02
CA ASP A 562 9.79 19.32 1.14
C ASP A 562 8.32 19.63 0.87
N GLU A 563 8.00 20.89 0.58
CA GLU A 563 6.61 21.30 0.32
C GLU A 563 6.47 21.94 -1.06
N VAL A 564 5.41 21.60 -1.80
CA VAL A 564 4.89 22.37 -2.94
C VAL A 564 3.41 22.64 -2.73
N ILE A 565 3.05 23.91 -2.58
CA ILE A 565 1.70 24.33 -2.24
C ILE A 565 1.19 25.32 -3.28
N LEU A 566 0.05 25.03 -3.88
CA LEU A 566 -0.51 25.80 -4.98
C LEU A 566 -1.91 26.29 -4.62
N TYR A 567 -2.18 27.56 -4.91
CA TYR A 567 -3.47 28.21 -4.70
C TYR A 567 -3.96 28.85 -5.99
N ASP A 568 -5.27 28.83 -6.19
CA ASP A 568 -5.98 29.49 -7.29
C ASP A 568 -6.36 30.95 -6.98
N ARG A 569 -5.64 31.55 -6.03
CA ARG A 569 -5.78 32.95 -5.60
C ARG A 569 -4.43 33.50 -5.17
N ILE A 570 -4.36 34.82 -5.04
CA ILE A 570 -3.25 35.47 -4.34
C ILE A 570 -3.49 35.33 -2.83
N LEU A 571 -2.52 34.75 -2.13
CA LEU A 571 -2.47 34.84 -0.67
C LEU A 571 -2.12 36.27 -0.28
N SER A 572 -2.72 36.75 0.80
CA SER A 572 -2.32 38.00 1.42
C SER A 572 -0.91 37.89 2.00
N HIS A 573 -0.25 39.04 2.16
CA HIS A 573 1.06 39.08 2.80
C HIS A 573 1.02 38.50 4.23
N ASP A 574 -0.06 38.75 4.97
CA ASP A 574 -0.25 38.23 6.33
C ASP A 574 -0.37 36.69 6.33
N GLU A 575 -1.05 36.08 5.36
CA GLU A 575 -1.12 34.62 5.22
C GLU A 575 0.27 34.04 4.93
N ILE A 576 1.00 34.60 3.97
CA ILE A 576 2.36 34.15 3.58
C ILE A 576 3.32 34.29 4.77
N GLN A 577 3.27 35.42 5.48
CA GLN A 577 4.07 35.65 6.68
C GLN A 577 3.69 34.68 7.79
N TRP A 578 2.39 34.41 7.98
CA TRP A 578 1.91 33.47 8.98
C TRP A 578 2.40 32.05 8.70
N HIS A 579 2.36 31.59 7.45
CA HIS A 579 2.95 30.32 7.03
C HIS A 579 4.43 30.27 7.41
N ALA A 580 5.22 31.30 7.04
CA ALA A 580 6.64 31.36 7.36
C ALA A 580 6.94 31.25 8.88
N VAL A 581 6.18 31.99 9.71
CA VAL A 581 6.32 31.93 11.18
C VAL A 581 5.99 30.54 11.71
N GLN A 582 4.91 29.93 11.23
CA GLN A 582 4.52 28.58 11.66
C GLN A 582 5.48 27.49 11.17
N GLY A 583 6.16 27.73 10.05
CA GLY A 583 7.23 26.90 9.52
C GLY A 583 8.59 27.11 10.20
N GLY A 584 8.69 28.05 11.16
CA GLY A 584 9.93 28.32 11.90
C GLY A 584 10.95 29.17 11.15
N PHE A 585 10.54 29.85 10.06
CA PHE A 585 11.41 30.76 9.34
C PHE A 585 11.54 32.11 10.05
N ASP A 586 12.73 32.70 9.96
CA ASP A 586 13.03 33.96 10.64
C ASP A 586 12.43 35.18 9.92
N VAL A 587 11.17 35.47 10.21
CA VAL A 587 10.51 36.68 9.72
C VAL A 587 10.88 37.89 10.61
N PRO A 588 11.37 39.01 10.05
CA PRO A 588 11.54 40.25 10.80
C PRO A 588 10.20 40.75 11.37
N GLU A 589 10.20 41.17 12.64
CA GLU A 589 9.02 41.71 13.31
C GLU A 589 8.35 42.86 12.51
N PRO A 590 7.02 43.02 12.56
CA PRO A 590 6.26 43.95 11.70
C PRO A 590 6.75 45.41 11.69
N LEU A 591 7.31 45.89 12.82
CA LEU A 591 7.88 47.24 12.93
C LEU A 591 9.17 47.42 12.09
N SER A 592 9.85 46.34 11.74
CA SER A 592 11.03 46.35 10.86
C SER A 592 10.63 46.42 9.38
N MET A 593 9.43 45.98 9.03
CA MET A 593 8.93 45.99 7.65
C MET A 593 8.46 47.38 7.18
N VAL A 594 7.91 48.19 8.09
CA VAL A 594 7.59 49.61 7.81
C VAL A 594 8.85 50.41 7.43
N LEU A 595 10.01 50.02 7.98
CA LEU A 595 11.30 50.63 7.64
C LEU A 595 11.85 50.11 6.29
N LEU A 596 11.62 48.85 5.94
CA LEU A 596 12.03 48.28 4.64
C LEU A 596 11.18 48.82 3.47
N LEU A 597 9.87 48.98 3.65
CA LEU A 597 8.96 49.53 2.63
C LEU A 597 9.20 51.02 2.36
N THR A 598 9.91 51.72 3.26
CA THR A 598 10.29 53.13 3.08
C THR A 598 11.77 53.34 2.71
N ALA A 599 12.57 52.26 2.69
CA ALA A 599 14.02 52.32 2.42
C ALA A 599 14.46 51.35 1.30
N LEU A 600 14.07 51.66 0.08
CA LEU A 600 14.88 51.30 -1.11
C LEU A 600 15.63 52.58 -1.51
N PRO A 601 16.98 52.63 -1.63
CA PRO A 601 18.01 51.58 -1.57
C PRO A 601 19.11 51.82 -0.50
N ALA A 602 19.65 50.75 0.13
CA ALA A 602 21.09 50.62 0.48
C ALA A 602 21.36 49.33 1.29
N ALA A 603 22.17 48.44 0.69
CA ALA A 603 23.06 47.46 1.30
C ALA A 603 22.54 46.64 2.51
N ALA A 604 22.07 45.43 2.23
CA ALA A 604 21.93 44.37 3.22
C ALA A 604 23.31 43.98 3.77
N MET A 605 23.55 44.27 5.05
CA MET A 605 24.62 43.64 5.84
C MET A 605 23.97 43.05 7.08
N ARG A 606 23.48 41.80 6.96
CA ARG A 606 22.82 41.07 8.06
C ARG A 606 23.91 40.46 8.95
N ALA A 607 24.17 41.05 10.10
CA ALA A 607 24.93 40.41 11.16
C ALA A 607 24.03 39.37 11.85
N ARG A 608 24.29 38.07 11.65
CA ARG A 608 23.66 36.99 12.42
C ARG A 608 24.66 36.33 13.37
N ARG A 609 24.29 36.31 14.65
CA ARG A 609 24.98 35.58 15.72
C ARG A 609 24.84 34.08 15.47
N ARG A 610 25.98 33.38 15.39
CA ARG A 610 26.06 31.93 15.50
C ARG A 610 25.49 31.47 16.85
N MET A 611 24.63 30.46 16.85
CA MET A 611 24.51 29.55 17.99
C MET A 611 25.14 28.20 17.65
N PRO A 612 25.73 27.50 18.64
CA PRO A 612 26.62 26.37 18.41
C PRO A 612 25.85 25.05 18.32
N ALA A 613 26.41 24.13 17.55
CA ALA A 613 25.99 22.75 17.41
C ALA A 613 25.86 22.03 18.77
N ARG A 614 24.83 21.19 18.88
CA ARG A 614 24.83 19.99 19.70
C ARG A 614 24.28 18.83 18.90
#